data_AF-A0A7Y3NKF7-F1
#
_entry.id   AF-A0A7Y3NKF7-F1
#
_cell.length_a   1.000
_cell.length_b   1.000
_cell.length_c   1.000
_cell.angle_alpha   90.00
_cell.angle_beta   90.00
_cell.angle_gamma   90.00
#
_symmetry.space_group_name_H-M   'P 1'
#
loop_
_entity.id
_entity.type
_entity.pdbx_description
1 polymer ?
#
loop_
_entity_poly.entity_id
_entity_poly.type
_entity_poly.pdbx_seq_one_letter_code
_entity_poly.pdbx_strand_id
1 'polypeptide(L)' 'MEKDEARKILLGDIENLRLKAKYYESLRLFEAGRYAGNLASNLELALTTMPSDDDQPIL' A
#
# COMPACT_ATOMS: atom_id res chain seq x y z
N MET A 1 11.68 -3.21 -13.74
CA MET A 1 11.50 -3.22 -12.28
C MET A 1 11.13 -4.62 -11.92
N GLU A 2 11.92 -5.26 -11.07
CA GLU A 2 11.65 -6.62 -10.59
C GLU A 2 10.38 -6.58 -9.71
N LYS A 3 9.59 -7.67 -9.67
CA LYS A 3 8.33 -7.69 -8.90
C LYS A 3 8.59 -7.47 -7.42
N ASP A 4 9.73 -7.95 -6.91
CA ASP A 4 10.13 -7.76 -5.52
C ASP A 4 10.58 -6.32 -5.24
N GLU A 5 11.17 -5.62 -6.21
CA GLU A 5 11.43 -4.17 -6.11
C GLU A 5 10.12 -3.39 -6.04
N ALA A 6 9.15 -3.73 -6.90
CA ALA A 6 7.83 -3.13 -6.89
C ALA A 6 7.10 -3.38 -5.56
N ARG A 7 7.21 -4.60 -5.01
CA ARG A 7 6.67 -4.95 -3.69
C ARG A 7 7.26 -4.08 -2.58
N LYS A 8 8.58 -3.87 -2.57
CA LYS A 8 9.26 -3.01 -1.58
C LYS A 8 8.76 -1.56 -1.64
N ILE A 9 8.59 -1.01 -2.84
CA ILE A 9 8.06 0.34 -3.03
C ILE A 9 6.64 0.44 -2.47
N LEU A 10 5.77 -0.51 -2.83
CA LEU A 10 4.38 -0.54 -2.39
C LEU A 10 4.25 -0.67 -0.87
N LEU A 11 5.11 -1.47 -0.22
CA LEU A 11 5.16 -1.56 1.24
C LEU A 11 5.51 -0.21 1.88
N GLY A 12 6.47 0.52 1.31
CA GLY A 12 6.80 1.88 1.77
C GLY A 12 5.65 2.86 1.58
N ASP A 13 4.93 2.77 0.46
CA ASP A 13 3.76 3.62 0.18
C ASP A 13 2.61 3.34 1.18
N ILE A 14 2.37 2.07 1.51
CA ILE A 14 1.37 1.66 2.52
C ILE A 14 1.68 2.29 3.88
N GLU A 15 2.94 2.20 4.34
CA GLU A 15 3.36 2.81 5.61
C GLU A 15 3.20 4.34 5.58
N ASN A 16 3.61 4.97 4.48
CA ASN A 16 3.48 6.41 4.30
C ASN A 16 2.02 6.87 4.33
N LEU A 17 1.13 6.16 3.64
CA LEU A 17 -0.31 6.44 3.62
C LEU A 17 -0.93 6.30 5.02
N ARG A 18 -0.52 5.30 5.81
CA ARG A 18 -0.96 5.16 7.21
C ARG A 18 -0.49 6.31 8.09
N LEU A 19 0.75 6.77 7.92
CA LEU A 19 1.26 7.95 8.62
C LEU A 19 0.47 9.22 8.22
N LYS A 20 0.22 9.40 6.92
CA LYS A 20 -0.60 10.50 6.40
C LYS A 20 -2.02 10.45 6.94
N ALA A 21 -2.65 9.27 7.03
CA ALA A 21 -3.99 9.13 7.59
C ALA A 21 -4.07 9.63 9.03
N LYS A 22 -3.11 9.22 9.89
CA LYS A 22 -3.00 9.70 11.28
C LYS A 22 -2.74 11.21 11.35
N TYR A 23 -1.91 11.73 10.45
CA TYR A 23 -1.63 13.17 10.37
C TYR A 23 -2.87 13.97 9.94
N TYR A 24 -3.64 13.49 8.97
CA TYR A 24 -4.87 14.13 8.55
C TYR A 24 -5.94 14.09 9.63
N GLU A 25 -6.04 13.00 10.38
CA GLU A 25 -6.92 12.90 11.54
C GLU A 25 -6.59 13.94 12.62
N SER A 26 -5.31 14.17 12.93
CA SER A 26 -4.89 15.19 13.90
C SER A 26 -5.21 16.62 13.46
N LEU A 27 -5.28 16.86 12.14
CA LEU A 27 -5.72 18.12 11.54
C LEU A 27 -7.24 18.23 11.33
N ARG A 28 -8.03 17.24 11.76
CA ARG A 28 -9.48 17.13 11.53
C ARG A 28 -9.88 17.07 10.03
N LEU A 29 -8.96 16.65 9.17
CA LEU A 29 -9.18 16.40 7.75
C LEU A 29 -9.69 14.97 7.53
N PHE A 30 -10.88 14.68 8.05
CA PHE A 30 -11.38 13.31 8.17
C PHE A 30 -11.52 12.57 6.83
N GLU A 31 -11.96 13.26 5.78
CA GLU A 31 -12.10 12.63 4.45
C GLU A 31 -10.75 12.27 3.84
N ALA A 32 -9.74 13.14 3.99
CA ALA A 32 -8.38 12.86 3.55
C ALA A 32 -7.77 11.68 4.33
N GLY A 33 -8.01 11.63 5.65
CA GLY A 33 -7.60 10.51 6.50
C GLY A 33 -8.23 9.19 6.06
N ARG A 34 -9.55 9.19 5.81
CA ARG A 34 -10.29 8.01 5.32
C ARG A 34 -9.78 7.57 3.95
N TYR A 35 -9.57 8.49 3.03
CA TYR A 35 -9.04 8.18 1.70
C TYR A 35 -7.66 7.54 1.78
N ALA A 36 -6.74 8.14 2.53
CA ALA A 36 -5.38 7.61 2.69
C ALA A 36 -5.38 6.21 3.34
N GLY A 37 -6.23 6.01 4.36
CA GLY A 37 -6.41 4.71 5.00
C GLY A 37 -6.94 3.64 4.05
N ASN A 38 -8.00 3.95 3.30
CA ASN A 38 -8.58 3.02 2.32
C ASN A 38 -7.59 2.67 1.21
N LEU A 39 -6.83 3.65 0.72
CA LEU A 39 -5.80 3.41 -0.31
C LEU A 39 -4.71 2.46 0.21
N ALA A 40 -4.24 2.64 1.45
CA ALA A 40 -3.29 1.73 2.07
C ALA A 40 -3.83 0.29 2.14
N SER A 41 -5.08 0.13 2.60
CA SER A 41 -5.72 -1.20 2.67
C SER A 41 -5.89 -1.86 1.29
N ASN A 42 -6.22 -1.08 0.26
CA ASN A 42 -6.35 -1.61 -1.10
C ASN A 42 -5.00 -2.08 -1.65
N LEU A 43 -3.92 -1.33 -1.38
CA LEU A 43 -2.56 -1.73 -1.77
C LEU A 43 -2.10 -2.98 -1.02
N GLU A 44 -2.38 -3.09 0.28
CA GLU A 44 -2.12 -4.32 1.04
C GLU A 44 -2.84 -5.52 0.44
N LEU A 45 -4.12 -5.37 0.11
CA LEU A 45 -4.89 -6.43 -0.54
C LEU A 45 -4.28 -6.83 -1.89
N ALA A 46 -3.91 -5.86 -2.72
CA ALA A 46 -3.28 -6.13 -4.01
C ALA A 46 -1.96 -6.90 -3.85
N LEU A 47 -1.14 -6.55 -2.85
CA LEU A 47 0.12 -7.24 -2.56
C LEU A 47 -0.05 -8.72 -2.20
N THR A 48 -1.18 -9.12 -1.61
CA THR A 48 -1.47 -10.53 -1.30
C THR A 48 -1.62 -11.40 -2.54
N THR A 49 -1.98 -10.79 -3.67
CA THR A 49 -2.16 -11.46 -4.97
C THR A 49 -1.02 -11.22 -5.94
N MET A 50 -0.06 -10.36 -5.58
CA MET A 50 1.07 -10.05 -6.43
C MET A 50 2.04 -11.21 -6.45
N PRO A 51 2.46 -11.71 -7.62
CA PRO A 51 3.49 -12.74 -7.71
C PRO A 51 4.86 -12.20 -7.29
N SER A 52 5.71 -13.05 -6.75
CA SER A 52 7.15 -12.79 -6.58
C SER A 52 7.90 -13.06 -7.90
N ASP A 53 9.16 -12.66 -7.96
CA ASP A 53 10.05 -12.99 -9.07
C ASP A 53 10.38 -14.49 -9.11
N ASP A 54 10.37 -15.15 -7.95
CA ASP A 54 10.56 -16.60 -7.81
C ASP A 54 9.30 -17.43 -8.14
N ASP A 55 8.13 -16.78 -8.28
CA ASP A 55 6.91 -17.48 -8.66
C ASP A 55 6.97 -17.87 -10.15
N GLN A 56 7.01 -19.17 -10.41
CA GLN A 56 6.89 -19.68 -11.77
C GLN A 56 5.55 -19.24 -12.37
N PRO A 57 5.51 -18.80 -13.65
CA PRO A 57 4.25 -18.62 -14.33
C PRO A 57 3.51 -19.95 -14.33
N ILE A 58 2.25 -19.95 -13.89
CA ILE A 58 1.39 -21.12 -13.97
C ILE A 58 1.33 -21.52 -15.44
N LEU A 59 1.98 -22.63 -15.78
CA LEU A 59 2.05 -23.24 -17.12
C LEU A 59 0.68 -23.74 -17.58
#